data_AF-A0A2J6TJE8-F1
#
_entry.id   AF-A0A2J6TJE8-F1
#
_cell.length_a   1.000
_cell.length_b   1.000
_cell.length_c   1.000
_cell.angle_alpha   90.00
_cell.angle_beta   90.00
_cell.angle_gamma   90.00
#
_symmetry.space_group_name_H-M   'P 1'
#
loop_
_entity.id
_entity.type
_entity.pdbx_description
1 polymer ?
#
loop_
_entity_poly.entity_id
_entity_poly.type
_entity_poly.pdbx_seq_one_letter_code
_entity_poly.pdbx_strand_id
1 'polypeptide(L)'
;MVSACGASVAALVTADNTSHVEGMPEAALKEKTFSASRCNVFLCKGLQFEDNIANVQTLQPGQVVNMRASIPIAHEGPMNVSVVNTKMNMVMGGPLISFVSYADESLPQLPANNTNFNVTIPTRLGNTCSVPGTCVLQWFWFGTKADQTYESCVDIVVPGGPNGTGFLSAYNWVDILSKC
;
A
#
# COMPACT_ATOMS: atom_id res chain seq x y z
N MET A 1 -12.25 9.41 -1.89
CA MET A 1 -11.19 9.88 -2.79
C MET A 1 -11.69 11.08 -3.56
N VAL A 2 -12.79 10.98 -4.31
CA VAL A 2 -13.41 12.13 -4.99
C VAL A 2 -13.59 13.34 -4.07
N SER A 3 -14.08 13.12 -2.85
CA SER A 3 -14.29 14.18 -1.84
C SER A 3 -13.02 14.83 -1.29
N ALA A 4 -11.88 14.13 -1.34
CA ALA A 4 -10.61 14.56 -0.75
C ALA A 4 -9.62 15.06 -1.80
N CYS A 5 -9.48 14.32 -2.90
CA CYS A 5 -8.51 14.52 -3.98
C CYS A 5 -9.11 15.12 -5.25
N GLY A 6 -10.45 15.10 -5.39
CA GLY A 6 -11.15 15.54 -6.59
C GLY A 6 -11.39 14.42 -7.62
N ALA A 7 -12.20 14.72 -8.64
CA ALA A 7 -12.68 13.73 -9.60
C ALA A 7 -11.57 13.27 -10.57
N SER A 8 -10.67 14.16 -10.98
CA SER A 8 -9.59 13.87 -11.91
C SER A 8 -8.59 12.88 -11.34
N VAL A 9 -8.22 13.00 -10.06
CA VAL A 9 -7.30 12.07 -9.39
C VAL A 9 -7.99 10.71 -9.20
N ALA A 10 -9.24 10.71 -8.75
CA ALA A 10 -10.01 9.47 -8.61
C ALA A 10 -10.16 8.74 -9.95
N ALA A 11 -10.48 9.45 -11.04
CA ALA A 11 -10.60 8.87 -12.37
C ALA A 11 -9.27 8.25 -12.86
N LEU A 12 -8.13 8.89 -12.58
CA LEU A 12 -6.81 8.36 -12.94
C LEU A 12 -6.52 7.03 -12.24
N VAL A 13 -6.71 6.96 -10.92
CA VAL A 13 -6.45 5.73 -10.14
C VAL A 13 -7.43 4.61 -10.49
N THR A 14 -8.71 4.94 -10.74
CA THR A 14 -9.71 3.94 -11.13
C THR A 14 -9.52 3.43 -12.55
N ALA A 15 -9.05 4.27 -13.48
CA ALA A 15 -8.75 3.84 -14.84
C ALA A 15 -7.56 2.88 -14.91
N ASP A 16 -6.57 3.09 -14.04
CA ASP A 16 -5.40 2.23 -13.92
C ASP A 16 -4.93 2.16 -12.45
N ASN A 17 -5.27 1.07 -11.77
CA ASN A 17 -4.85 0.84 -10.40
C ASN A 17 -3.35 0.51 -10.27
N THR A 18 -2.65 0.30 -11.37
CA THR A 18 -1.19 0.12 -11.45
C THR A 18 -0.44 1.40 -11.82
N SER A 19 -1.16 2.52 -11.98
CA SER A 19 -0.57 3.82 -12.27
C SER A 19 0.46 4.24 -11.21
N HIS A 20 1.53 4.86 -11.70
CA HIS A 20 2.56 5.52 -10.91
C HIS A 20 2.08 6.81 -10.23
N VAL A 21 2.73 7.16 -9.12
CA VAL A 21 2.41 8.29 -8.24
C VAL A 21 2.63 9.64 -8.94
N GLU A 22 3.63 9.75 -9.81
CA GLU A 22 4.04 11.00 -10.46
C GLU A 22 2.94 11.60 -11.38
N GLY A 23 2.00 10.79 -11.87
CA GLY A 23 0.84 11.27 -12.62
C GLY A 23 -0.24 11.93 -11.75
N MET A 24 -0.24 11.67 -10.44
CA MET A 24 -1.30 12.14 -9.53
C MET A 24 -1.27 13.67 -9.32
N PRO A 25 -0.11 14.34 -9.14
CA PRO A 25 -0.03 15.79 -9.09
C PRO A 25 -0.63 16.49 -10.32
N GLU A 26 -0.39 15.98 -11.53
CA GLU A 26 -0.95 16.56 -12.76
C GLU A 26 -2.47 16.44 -12.82
N ALA A 27 -3.02 15.31 -12.35
CA ALA A 27 -4.45 15.15 -12.20
C ALA A 27 -5.02 16.10 -11.13
N ALA A 28 -4.30 16.28 -10.02
CA ALA A 28 -4.71 17.18 -8.93
C ALA A 28 -4.73 18.66 -9.36
N LEU A 29 -3.83 19.10 -10.26
CA LEU A 29 -3.83 20.47 -10.79
C LEU A 29 -5.09 20.83 -11.58
N LYS A 30 -5.87 19.84 -12.04
CA LYS A 30 -7.16 20.04 -12.72
C LYS A 30 -8.28 20.35 -11.72
N GLU A 31 -8.07 20.08 -10.44
CA GLU A 31 -9.06 20.21 -9.37
C GLU A 31 -8.89 21.54 -8.63
N LYS A 32 -9.78 22.50 -8.89
CA LYS A 32 -9.72 23.85 -8.27
C LYS A 32 -9.76 23.84 -6.74
N THR A 33 -10.30 22.77 -6.15
CA THR A 33 -10.48 22.61 -4.70
C THR A 33 -9.48 21.63 -4.10
N PHE A 34 -8.47 21.19 -4.85
CA PHE A 34 -7.44 20.30 -4.34
C PHE A 34 -6.72 20.91 -3.14
N SER A 35 -6.44 20.07 -2.15
CA SER A 35 -5.72 20.45 -0.95
C SER A 35 -4.83 19.30 -0.52
N ALA A 36 -3.52 19.51 -0.52
CA ALA A 36 -2.55 18.49 -0.13
C ALA A 36 -2.69 18.06 1.34
N SER A 37 -3.24 18.91 2.21
CA SER A 37 -3.55 18.55 3.60
C SER A 37 -4.79 17.66 3.73
N ARG A 38 -5.68 17.64 2.72
CA ARG A 38 -6.83 16.74 2.65
C ARG A 38 -6.55 15.48 1.84
N CYS A 39 -5.66 15.57 0.86
CA CYS A 39 -5.25 14.46 0.02
C CYS A 39 -3.75 14.52 -0.25
N ASN A 40 -3.00 13.67 0.43
CA ASN A 40 -1.60 13.44 0.10
C ASN A 40 -1.52 12.40 -1.03
N VAL A 41 -1.36 12.86 -2.27
CA VAL A 41 -1.26 11.98 -3.44
C VAL A 41 0.02 11.13 -3.46
N PHE A 42 1.00 11.43 -2.61
CA PHE A 42 2.23 10.64 -2.43
C PHE A 42 2.14 9.64 -1.27
N LEU A 43 0.96 9.48 -0.68
CA LEU A 43 0.67 8.45 0.31
C LEU A 43 -0.55 7.65 -0.16
N CYS A 44 -0.32 6.38 -0.45
CA CYS A 44 -1.27 5.44 -1.03
C CYS A 44 -1.96 5.99 -2.27
N LYS A 45 -1.24 6.77 -3.10
CA LYS A 45 -1.81 7.49 -4.26
C LYS A 45 -2.99 8.42 -3.94
N GLY A 46 -3.15 8.82 -2.68
CA GLY A 46 -4.30 9.60 -2.21
C GLY A 46 -5.58 8.79 -1.98
N LEU A 47 -5.53 7.45 -2.03
CA LEU A 47 -6.68 6.60 -1.67
C LEU A 47 -7.09 6.83 -0.21
N GLN A 48 -8.38 7.06 0.03
CA GLN A 48 -8.89 7.38 1.37
C GLN A 48 -9.43 6.13 2.05
N PHE A 49 -9.28 6.06 3.37
CA PHE A 49 -9.78 4.94 4.17
C PHE A 49 -11.31 4.80 4.04
N GLU A 50 -12.03 5.91 3.99
CA GLU A 50 -13.48 5.95 3.94
C GLU A 50 -14.05 5.28 2.69
N ASP A 51 -13.30 5.23 1.59
CA ASP A 51 -13.72 4.52 0.37
C ASP A 51 -13.44 3.01 0.43
N ASN A 52 -12.64 2.55 1.41
CA ASN A 52 -12.10 1.18 1.46
C ASN A 52 -12.45 0.42 2.75
N ILE A 53 -13.42 0.90 3.52
CA ILE A 53 -13.84 0.28 4.81
C ILE A 53 -14.19 -1.20 4.64
N ALA A 54 -14.73 -1.60 3.49
CA ALA A 54 -15.13 -2.98 3.21
C ALA A 54 -13.96 -3.97 3.07
N ASN A 55 -12.74 -3.49 2.79
CA ASN A 55 -11.58 -4.34 2.47
C ASN A 55 -10.51 -4.33 3.57
N VAL A 56 -10.83 -3.79 4.75
CA VAL A 56 -9.90 -3.74 5.89
C VAL A 56 -9.50 -5.14 6.34
N GLN A 57 -8.19 -5.38 6.44
CA GLN A 57 -7.64 -6.64 6.89
C GLN A 57 -7.41 -6.59 8.41
N THR A 58 -8.10 -7.44 9.16
CA THR A 58 -7.80 -7.63 10.58
C THR A 58 -6.71 -8.68 10.72
N LEU A 59 -5.56 -8.27 11.24
CA LEU A 59 -4.35 -9.09 11.36
C LEU A 59 -3.91 -9.21 12.82
N GLN A 60 -3.07 -10.20 13.09
CA GLN A 60 -2.52 -10.44 14.42
C GLN A 60 -1.03 -10.08 14.49
N PRO A 61 -0.54 -9.59 15.65
CA PRO A 61 0.89 -9.46 15.89
C PRO A 61 1.61 -10.80 15.64
N GLY A 62 2.68 -10.79 14.83
CA GLY A 62 3.43 -11.99 14.45
C GLY A 62 2.79 -12.85 13.35
N GLN A 63 1.61 -12.48 12.85
CA GLN A 63 0.98 -13.19 11.75
C GLN A 63 1.85 -13.12 10.49
N VAL A 64 2.00 -14.27 9.82
CA VAL A 64 2.54 -14.33 8.46
C VAL A 64 1.41 -14.06 7.49
N VAL A 65 1.58 -13.06 6.63
CA VAL A 65 0.61 -12.66 5.61
C VAL A 65 1.24 -12.88 4.24
N ASN A 66 0.56 -13.63 3.38
CA ASN A 66 0.94 -13.75 1.99
C ASN A 66 0.46 -12.50 1.22
N MET A 67 1.34 -11.86 0.47
CA MET A 67 1.04 -10.69 -0.34
C MET A 67 1.23 -11.01 -1.81
N ARG A 68 0.27 -10.57 -2.62
CA ARG A 68 0.29 -10.77 -4.07
C ARG A 68 0.33 -9.44 -4.81
N ALA A 69 1.34 -9.28 -5.65
CA ALA A 69 1.52 -8.10 -6.50
C ALA A 69 1.16 -8.45 -7.96
N SER A 70 0.43 -7.56 -8.62
CA SER A 70 0.27 -7.58 -10.07
C SER A 70 1.25 -6.58 -10.67
N ILE A 71 2.11 -7.06 -11.56
CA ILE A 71 3.16 -6.25 -12.21
C ILE A 71 2.95 -6.37 -13.72
N PRO A 72 2.03 -5.59 -14.30
CA PRO A 72 1.73 -5.66 -15.73
C PRO A 72 2.90 -5.16 -16.60
N ILE A 73 3.67 -4.19 -16.08
CA ILE A 73 4.86 -3.64 -16.71
C ILE A 73 5.97 -3.65 -15.65
N ALA A 74 7.12 -4.20 -16.00
CA ALA A 74 8.27 -4.36 -15.11
C ALA A 74 9.27 -3.20 -15.30
N HIS A 75 9.86 -2.76 -14.18
CA HIS A 75 10.82 -1.67 -14.08
C HIS A 75 11.79 -1.91 -12.91
N GLU A 76 13.04 -2.20 -13.22
CA GLU A 76 14.03 -2.55 -12.21
C GLU A 76 14.19 -1.43 -11.19
N GLY A 77 14.10 -1.79 -9.91
CA GLY A 77 14.58 -0.93 -8.85
C GLY A 77 14.24 -1.41 -7.46
N PRO A 78 14.44 -0.57 -6.43
CA PRO A 78 14.21 -0.95 -5.06
C PRO A 78 12.71 -1.08 -4.76
N MET A 79 12.37 -2.04 -3.91
CA MET A 79 11.01 -2.27 -3.44
C MET A 79 11.03 -2.62 -1.96
N ASN A 80 10.01 -2.19 -1.22
CA ASN A 80 9.74 -2.68 0.12
C ASN A 80 8.24 -2.85 0.41
N VAL A 81 7.93 -3.60 1.46
CA VAL A 81 6.65 -3.48 2.17
C VAL A 81 6.90 -2.98 3.58
N SER A 82 6.16 -1.96 4.00
CA SER A 82 6.28 -1.35 5.31
C SER A 82 4.91 -1.17 5.98
N VAL A 83 4.86 -1.22 7.31
CA VAL A 83 3.70 -0.70 8.05
C VAL A 83 3.82 0.83 8.09
N VAL A 84 2.81 1.55 7.61
CA VAL A 84 2.81 3.02 7.58
C VAL A 84 1.65 3.57 8.40
N ASN A 85 1.93 4.51 9.31
CA ASN A 85 0.92 5.34 9.95
C ASN A 85 0.50 6.43 8.97
N THR A 86 -0.73 6.37 8.50
CA THR A 86 -1.24 7.24 7.44
C THR A 86 -1.46 8.68 7.89
N LYS A 87 -1.78 8.89 9.17
CA LYS A 87 -1.98 10.24 9.73
C LYS A 87 -0.67 11.00 9.89
N MET A 88 0.40 10.29 10.21
CA MET A 88 1.74 10.88 10.39
C MET A 88 2.58 10.80 9.12
N ASN A 89 2.11 10.08 8.09
CA ASN A 89 2.90 9.69 6.91
C ASN A 89 4.28 9.12 7.31
N MET A 90 4.27 8.13 8.21
CA MET A 90 5.49 7.64 8.86
C MET A 90 5.54 6.12 8.88
N VAL A 91 6.67 5.56 8.45
CA VAL A 91 6.96 4.12 8.57
C VAL A 91 7.08 3.74 10.04
N MET A 92 6.42 2.65 10.42
CA MET A 92 6.45 2.08 11.77
C MET A 92 7.47 0.93 11.86
N GLY A 93 8.69 1.26 12.24
CA GLY A 93 9.80 0.30 12.35
C GLY A 93 10.58 0.16 11.05
N GLY A 94 11.09 -1.04 10.76
CA GLY A 94 11.78 -1.35 9.50
C GLY A 94 10.85 -1.97 8.46
N PRO A 95 11.29 -2.07 7.19
CA PRO A 95 10.54 -2.77 6.16
C PRO A 95 10.34 -4.24 6.55
N LEU A 96 9.15 -4.77 6.27
CA LEU A 96 8.81 -6.18 6.51
C LEU A 96 9.49 -7.11 5.49
N ILE A 97 9.75 -6.57 4.30
CA ILE A 97 10.56 -7.17 3.24
C ILE A 97 11.14 -6.03 2.40
N SER A 98 12.34 -6.24 1.85
CA SER A 98 12.99 -5.28 0.95
C SER A 98 13.80 -5.99 -0.13
N PHE A 99 13.82 -5.40 -1.30
CA PHE A 99 14.63 -5.81 -2.45
C PHE A 99 15.46 -4.62 -2.91
N VAL A 100 16.73 -4.87 -3.23
CA VAL A 100 17.59 -3.87 -3.87
C VAL A 100 17.28 -3.77 -5.36
N SER A 101 17.05 -4.92 -6.02
CA SER A 101 16.60 -5.04 -7.40
C SER A 101 15.35 -5.91 -7.43
N TYR A 102 14.26 -5.36 -7.96
CA TYR A 102 12.92 -5.94 -8.02
C TYR A 102 12.29 -5.62 -9.36
N ALA A 103 11.53 -6.57 -9.91
CA ALA A 103 10.86 -6.46 -11.20
C ALA A 103 11.83 -6.08 -12.33
N ASP A 104 12.99 -6.71 -12.36
CA ASP A 104 14.02 -6.50 -13.39
C ASP A 104 13.54 -7.00 -14.76
N GLU A 105 13.19 -6.05 -15.63
CA GLU A 105 12.72 -6.30 -17.00
C GLU A 105 13.78 -6.87 -17.94
N SER A 106 15.05 -6.92 -17.52
CA SER A 106 16.12 -7.56 -18.29
C SER A 106 16.14 -9.08 -18.12
N LEU A 107 15.47 -9.62 -17.09
CA LEU A 107 15.39 -11.05 -16.85
C LEU A 107 14.39 -11.72 -17.79
N PRO A 108 14.66 -12.97 -18.23
CA PRO A 108 13.72 -13.72 -19.07
C PRO A 108 12.42 -14.05 -18.35
N GLN A 109 12.44 -14.06 -17.01
CA GLN A 109 11.28 -14.23 -16.16
C GLN A 109 11.55 -13.54 -14.81
N LEU A 110 10.54 -12.86 -14.28
CA LEU A 110 10.63 -12.28 -12.94
C LEU A 110 10.75 -13.39 -11.88
N PRO A 111 11.57 -13.21 -10.83
CA PRO A 111 11.57 -14.10 -9.69
C PRO A 111 10.16 -14.26 -9.10
N ALA A 112 9.77 -15.49 -8.74
CA ALA A 112 8.42 -15.77 -8.24
C ALA A 112 8.05 -14.96 -6.98
N ASN A 113 9.05 -14.62 -6.15
CA ASN A 113 8.87 -13.79 -4.97
C ASN A 113 8.70 -12.28 -5.26
N ASN A 114 8.69 -11.87 -6.52
CA ASN A 114 8.28 -10.51 -6.89
C ASN A 114 6.75 -10.38 -6.87
N THR A 115 6.01 -11.39 -7.33
CA THR A 115 4.54 -11.32 -7.38
C THR A 115 3.85 -12.07 -6.25
N ASN A 116 4.57 -12.91 -5.50
CA ASN A 116 4.02 -13.71 -4.41
C ASN A 116 5.05 -13.92 -3.29
N PHE A 117 4.89 -13.23 -2.17
CA PHE A 117 5.83 -13.29 -1.04
C PHE A 117 5.11 -13.19 0.30
N ASN A 118 5.80 -13.56 1.39
CA ASN A 118 5.26 -13.46 2.73
C ASN A 118 5.91 -12.30 3.48
N VAL A 119 5.12 -11.60 4.28
CA VAL A 119 5.58 -10.64 5.29
C VAL A 119 5.13 -11.09 6.67
N THR A 120 5.87 -10.73 7.71
CA THR A 120 5.48 -11.00 9.10
C THR A 120 5.08 -9.70 9.77
N ILE A 121 3.87 -9.64 10.32
CA ILE A 121 3.37 -8.45 11.02
C ILE A 121 4.18 -8.26 12.31
N PRO A 122 4.74 -7.07 12.57
CA PRO A 122 5.55 -6.86 13.77
C PRO A 122 4.76 -7.11 15.05
N THR A 123 5.39 -7.74 16.04
CA THR A 123 4.77 -8.03 17.34
C THR A 123 4.65 -6.79 18.24
N ARG A 124 5.32 -5.69 17.88
CA ARG A 124 5.46 -4.47 18.69
C ARG A 124 5.05 -3.21 17.92
N LEU A 125 3.81 -3.19 17.40
CA LEU A 125 3.21 -1.97 16.81
C LEU A 125 2.50 -1.07 17.85
N GLY A 126 2.42 -1.54 19.12
CA GLY A 126 1.61 -0.89 20.16
C GLY A 126 0.12 -0.92 19.80
N ASN A 127 -0.63 0.06 20.31
CA ASN A 127 -2.07 0.19 20.03
C ASN A 127 -2.38 1.10 18.83
N THR A 128 -1.37 1.70 18.20
CA THR A 128 -1.56 2.66 17.10
C THR A 128 -2.38 2.07 15.96
N CYS A 129 -2.04 0.85 15.52
CA CYS A 129 -2.74 0.18 14.42
C CYS A 129 -4.01 -0.57 14.86
N SER A 130 -4.48 -0.40 16.09
CA SER A 130 -5.73 -1.02 16.55
C SER A 130 -6.99 -0.29 16.06
N VAL A 131 -6.83 0.91 15.50
CA VAL A 131 -7.92 1.75 15.00
C VAL A 131 -7.95 1.68 13.46
N PRO A 132 -9.07 1.26 12.84
CA PRO A 132 -9.24 1.27 11.39
C PRO A 132 -8.85 2.61 10.76
N GLY A 133 -8.19 2.56 9.60
CA GLY A 133 -7.74 3.74 8.86
C GLY A 133 -6.47 4.42 9.39
N THR A 134 -5.88 3.91 10.48
CA THR A 134 -4.64 4.49 11.04
C THR A 134 -3.38 3.91 10.40
N CYS A 135 -3.40 2.63 10.05
CA CYS A 135 -2.24 1.94 9.50
C CYS A 135 -2.55 1.22 8.20
N VAL A 136 -1.54 1.12 7.36
CA VAL A 136 -1.56 0.33 6.14
C VAL A 136 -0.33 -0.56 6.05
N LEU A 137 -0.43 -1.68 5.31
CA LEU A 137 0.74 -2.27 4.65
C LEU A 137 0.92 -1.53 3.33
N GLN A 138 2.00 -0.77 3.20
CA GLN A 138 2.36 -0.06 1.97
C GLN A 138 3.37 -0.89 1.20
N TRP A 139 3.02 -1.29 -0.02
CA TRP A 139 3.93 -1.78 -1.03
C TRP A 139 4.44 -0.58 -1.83
N PHE A 140 5.73 -0.29 -1.68
CA PHE A 140 6.41 0.81 -2.35
C PHE A 140 7.49 0.25 -3.27
N TRP A 141 7.49 0.68 -4.53
CA TRP A 141 8.46 0.25 -5.53
C TRP A 141 8.83 1.44 -6.41
N PHE A 142 10.13 1.66 -6.61
CA PHE A 142 10.62 2.71 -7.49
C PHE A 142 11.36 2.09 -8.68
N GLY A 143 10.85 2.31 -9.89
CA GLY A 143 11.48 1.89 -11.13
C GLY A 143 12.57 2.87 -11.53
N THR A 144 13.84 2.48 -11.37
CA THR A 144 14.99 3.40 -11.40
C THR A 144 15.20 4.03 -12.77
N LYS A 145 15.10 3.24 -13.84
CA LYS A 145 15.26 3.75 -15.22
C LYS A 145 14.04 4.52 -15.72
N ALA A 146 12.87 4.15 -15.22
CA ALA A 146 11.62 4.81 -15.58
C ALA A 146 11.46 6.15 -14.85
N ASP A 147 12.11 6.31 -13.68
CA ASP A 147 11.90 7.42 -12.75
C ASP A 147 10.44 7.49 -12.29
N GLN A 148 9.90 6.33 -11.90
CA GLN A 148 8.49 6.17 -11.55
C GLN A 148 8.33 5.44 -10.22
N THR A 149 7.45 5.97 -9.37
CA THR A 149 7.06 5.37 -8.10
C THR A 149 5.73 4.66 -8.24
N TYR A 150 5.71 3.40 -7.86
CA TYR A 150 4.51 2.59 -7.74
C TYR A 150 4.23 2.36 -6.28
N GLU A 151 3.00 2.63 -5.90
CA GLU A 151 2.57 2.53 -4.53
C GLU A 151 1.17 1.95 -4.46
N SER A 152 1.00 0.97 -3.59
CA SER A 152 -0.30 0.41 -3.25
C SER A 152 -0.33 0.11 -1.76
N CYS A 153 -1.51 0.24 -1.16
CA CYS A 153 -1.67 0.10 0.27
C CYS A 153 -2.81 -0.86 0.60
N VAL A 154 -2.69 -1.54 1.73
CA VAL A 154 -3.75 -2.39 2.31
C VAL A 154 -4.12 -1.80 3.66
N ASP A 155 -5.40 -1.47 3.89
CA ASP A 155 -5.85 -1.05 5.22
C ASP A 155 -5.78 -2.21 6.20
N ILE A 156 -5.14 -1.99 7.35
CA ILE A 156 -4.99 -3.02 8.37
C ILE A 156 -5.47 -2.55 9.75
N VAL A 157 -5.96 -3.53 10.52
CA VAL A 157 -6.14 -3.41 11.97
C VAL A 157 -5.28 -4.49 12.62
N VAL A 158 -4.44 -4.09 13.57
CA VAL A 158 -3.64 -4.99 14.39
C VAL A 158 -3.95 -4.70 15.86
N PRO A 159 -4.81 -5.49 16.51
CA PRO A 159 -5.11 -5.34 17.93
C PRO A 159 -3.85 -5.59 18.78
N GLY A 160 -3.63 -4.76 19.80
CA GLY A 160 -2.48 -4.90 20.70
C GLY A 160 -2.67 -6.01 21.76
N GLY A 161 -1.76 -6.99 21.81
CA GLY A 161 -1.52 -7.86 22.98
C GLY A 161 -2.38 -9.14 23.11
N PRO A 162 -1.96 -10.09 23.97
CA PRO A 162 -1.97 -11.54 23.69
C PRO A 162 -3.32 -12.28 23.85
N ASN A 163 -4.44 -11.57 23.93
CA ASN A 163 -5.76 -12.18 24.18
C ASN A 163 -6.83 -11.78 23.14
N GLY A 164 -6.42 -11.60 21.89
CA GLY A 164 -7.38 -11.53 20.79
C GLY A 164 -7.94 -12.92 20.52
N THR A 165 -9.14 -13.23 21.01
CA THR A 165 -9.91 -14.38 20.55
C THR A 165 -9.96 -14.32 19.03
N GLY A 166 -9.31 -15.29 18.39
CA GLY A 166 -9.03 -15.26 16.96
C GLY A 166 -10.30 -15.11 16.14
N PHE A 167 -10.45 -13.96 15.50
CA PHE A 167 -11.22 -13.90 14.27
C PHE A 167 -10.32 -14.45 13.18
N LEU A 168 -10.70 -15.59 12.62
CA LEU A 168 -10.09 -16.15 11.42
C LEU A 168 -10.33 -15.16 10.29
N SER A 169 -9.26 -14.52 9.79
CA SER A 169 -9.30 -13.98 8.43
C SER A 169 -9.61 -15.15 7.49
N ALA A 170 -10.61 -14.97 6.63
CA ALA A 170 -11.06 -15.99 5.69
C ALA A 170 -10.00 -16.34 4.62
N TYR A 171 -8.91 -15.58 4.53
CA TYR A 171 -7.82 -15.81 3.60
C TYR A 171 -6.45 -15.48 4.22
N ASN A 172 -5.47 -16.34 3.97
CA ASN A 172 -4.07 -16.14 4.38
C ASN A 172 -3.30 -15.22 3.42
N TRP A 173 -3.98 -14.65 2.42
CA TRP A 173 -3.39 -13.79 1.40
C TRP A 173 -4.16 -12.49 1.24
N VAL A 174 -3.42 -11.45 0.87
CA VAL A 174 -3.94 -10.11 0.59
C VAL A 174 -3.40 -9.65 -0.75
N ASP A 175 -4.29 -9.18 -1.62
CA ASP A 175 -3.90 -8.53 -2.86
C ASP A 175 -3.44 -7.09 -2.57
N ILE A 176 -2.26 -6.75 -3.10
CA ILE A 176 -1.63 -5.45 -2.86
C ILE A 176 -2.47 -4.30 -3.43
N LEU A 177 -3.27 -4.57 -4.47
CA LEU A 177 -4.16 -3.58 -5.09
C LEU A 177 -5.51 -3.43 -4.35
N SER A 178 -5.69 -4.02 -3.16
CA SER A 178 -6.98 -4.07 -2.45
C SER A 178 -7.58 -2.73 -2.00
N LYS A 179 -6.83 -1.61 -2.06
CA LYS A 179 -7.38 -0.26 -1.87
C LYS A 179 -7.86 0.42 -3.15
N CYS A 180 -7.62 -0.17 -4.32
CA CYS A 180 -7.91 0.43 -5.62
C CYS A 180 -9.18 -0.13 -6.25
#